data_AF-A0AAD5QS89-F1
#
_entry.id   AF-A0AAD5QS89-F1
#
_cell.length_a   1.000
_cell.length_b   1.000
_cell.length_c   1.000
_cell.angle_alpha   90.00
_cell.angle_beta   90.00
_cell.angle_gamma   90.00
#
_symmetry.space_group_name_H-M   'P 1'
#
loop_
_entity.id
_entity.type
_entity.pdbx_description
1 polymer ?
#
loop_
_entity_poly.entity_id
_entity_poly.type
_entity_poly.pdbx_seq_one_letter_code
_entity_poly.pdbx_strand_id
1 'polypeptide(L)'
;MMVRQSRNGDTTVDARPCIIQYSPSVCSVHVRSSFIDMGVQENEKAYVKRGLKRVHVSRSGMVVSDGHCITSMDHFGRIISTT
;
A
#
# COMPACT_ATOMS: atom_id res chain seq x y z
N MET A 1 17.74 4.78 -14.03
CA MET A 1 16.28 5.03 -13.89
C MET A 1 15.66 4.91 -15.27
N MET A 2 14.62 4.10 -15.43
CA MET A 2 13.89 3.92 -16.68
C MET A 2 12.40 4.17 -16.44
N VAL A 3 11.77 4.94 -17.32
CA VAL A 3 10.32 5.17 -17.30
C VAL A 3 9.70 4.51 -18.53
N ARG A 4 8.66 3.71 -18.31
CA ARG A 4 7.88 3.04 -19.37
C ARG A 4 6.42 3.41 -19.21
N GLN A 5 5.76 3.77 -20.30
CA GLN A 5 4.33 4.02 -20.34
C GLN A 5 3.70 3.17 -21.44
N SER A 6 2.63 2.45 -21.11
CA SER A 6 1.84 1.68 -22.08
C SER A 6 0.72 2.53 -22.69
N ARG A 7 0.09 2.02 -23.76
CA ARG A 7 -0.97 2.74 -24.50
C ARG A 7 -2.21 3.07 -23.65
N ASN A 8 -2.51 2.26 -22.65
CA ASN A 8 -3.59 2.49 -21.69
C ASN A 8 -3.21 3.48 -20.57
N GLY A 9 -1.99 4.03 -20.60
CA GLY A 9 -1.50 4.99 -19.61
C GLY A 9 -0.83 4.37 -18.39
N ASP A 10 -0.78 3.03 -18.26
CA ASP A 10 -0.04 2.42 -17.16
C ASP A 10 1.43 2.83 -17.25
N THR A 11 1.96 3.28 -16.13
CA THR A 11 3.32 3.82 -16.04
C THR A 11 4.12 2.99 -15.07
N THR A 12 5.31 2.58 -15.48
CA THR A 12 6.29 1.91 -14.61
C THR A 12 7.57 2.75 -14.56
N VAL A 13 8.00 3.10 -13.36
CA VAL A 13 9.30 3.72 -13.09
C VAL A 13 10.19 2.66 -12.44
N ASP A 14 11.20 2.20 -13.19
CA ASP A 14 12.22 1.29 -12.71
C ASP A 14 13.45 2.10 -12.23
N ALA A 15 13.57 2.22 -10.91
CA ALA A 15 14.65 2.90 -10.20
C ALA A 15 15.27 1.95 -9.17
N ARG A 16 15.79 0.80 -9.65
CA ARG A 16 16.33 -0.29 -8.82
C ARG A 16 17.10 0.20 -7.59
N PRO A 17 16.84 -0.37 -6.39
CA PRO A 17 15.97 -1.52 -6.14
C PRO A 17 14.47 -1.17 -6.04
N CYS A 18 14.08 0.07 -6.34
CA CYS A 18 12.70 0.54 -6.27
C CYS A 18 12.00 0.43 -7.64
N ILE A 19 10.75 -0.04 -7.62
CA ILE A 19 9.86 -0.06 -8.78
C ILE A 19 8.56 0.62 -8.37
N ILE A 20 8.14 1.61 -9.13
CA ILE A 20 6.85 2.29 -8.97
C ILE A 20 5.98 1.91 -10.17
N GLN A 21 4.75 1.46 -9.91
CA GLN A 21 3.78 1.11 -10.93
C GLN A 21 2.52 1.92 -10.69
N TYR A 22 2.00 2.55 -11.72
CA TYR A 22 0.76 3.32 -11.71
C TYR A 22 -0.15 2.82 -12.80
N SER A 23 -1.43 2.66 -12.51
CA SER A 23 -2.45 2.34 -13.49
C SER A 23 -3.64 3.30 -13.36
N PRO A 24 -3.90 4.16 -14.37
CA PRO A 24 -5.02 5.09 -14.34
C PRO A 24 -6.37 4.38 -14.45
N SER A 25 -6.47 3.27 -15.20
CA SER A 25 -7.74 2.56 -15.43
C SER A 25 -8.33 1.98 -14.15
N VAL A 26 -7.48 1.60 -13.20
CA VAL A 26 -7.87 1.05 -11.91
C VAL A 26 -7.51 1.98 -10.74
N CYS A 27 -7.16 3.24 -11.02
CA CYS A 27 -6.74 4.24 -10.02
C CYS A 27 -5.77 3.69 -8.97
N SER A 28 -4.76 2.91 -9.39
CA SER A 28 -3.86 2.22 -8.47
C SER A 28 -2.41 2.70 -8.59
N VAL A 29 -1.71 2.70 -7.46
CA VAL A 29 -0.28 2.97 -7.38
C VAL A 29 0.35 1.91 -6.48
N HIS A 30 1.45 1.31 -6.92
CA HIS A 30 2.25 0.36 -6.17
C HIS A 30 3.70 0.81 -6.14
N VAL A 31 4.32 0.74 -4.97
CA VAL A 31 5.76 0.98 -4.79
C VAL A 31 6.35 -0.24 -4.12
N ARG A 32 7.32 -0.85 -4.79
CA ARG A 32 8.04 -2.03 -4.30
C ARG A 32 9.53 -1.75 -4.25
N SER A 33 10.14 -2.05 -3.12
CA SER A 33 11.58 -2.01 -2.90
C SER A 33 11.99 -3.19 -2.01
N SER A 34 13.28 -3.34 -1.75
CA SER A 34 13.79 -4.36 -0.82
C SER A 34 13.25 -4.24 0.60
N PHE A 35 12.77 -3.06 1.00
CA PHE A 35 12.36 -2.78 2.38
C PHE A 35 10.88 -2.43 2.53
N ILE A 36 10.23 -2.02 1.44
CA ILE A 36 8.87 -1.48 1.46
C ILE A 36 8.06 -2.09 0.32
N ASP A 37 6.89 -2.59 0.66
CA ASP A 37 5.81 -2.96 -0.27
C ASP A 37 4.57 -2.15 0.12
N MET A 38 4.17 -1.21 -0.74
CA MET A 38 3.03 -0.34 -0.48
C MET A 38 2.18 -0.19 -1.72
N GLY A 39 0.90 0.08 -1.52
CA GLY A 39 0.04 0.43 -2.62
C GLY A 39 -1.29 1.02 -2.21
N VAL A 40 -1.85 1.81 -3.11
CA VAL A 40 -3.23 2.29 -3.11
C VAL A 40 -3.95 1.55 -4.23
N GLN A 41 -5.07 0.92 -3.90
CA GLN A 41 -5.87 0.09 -4.80
C GLN A 41 -7.30 0.62 -4.90
N GLU A 42 -8.07 0.06 -5.85
CA GLU A 42 -9.51 0.28 -5.94
C GLU A 42 -10.23 0.01 -4.60
N ASN A 43 -11.35 0.70 -4.42
CA ASN A 43 -12.18 0.67 -3.20
C ASN A 43 -11.55 1.35 -1.98
N GLU A 44 -10.71 2.37 -2.19
CA GLU A 44 -10.15 3.20 -1.13
C GLU A 44 -9.33 2.39 -0.12
N LYS A 45 -8.66 1.34 -0.62
CA LYS A 45 -7.80 0.48 0.18
C LYS A 45 -6.35 0.89 -0.03
N ALA A 46 -5.62 1.04 1.06
CA ALA A 46 -4.20 1.31 1.04
C ALA A 46 -3.45 0.37 1.99
N TYR A 47 -2.20 0.09 1.68
CA TYR A 47 -1.33 -0.67 2.58
C TYR A 47 0.11 -0.22 2.49
N VAL A 48 0.84 -0.46 3.57
CA VAL A 48 2.30 -0.32 3.65
C VAL A 48 2.82 -1.49 4.48
N LYS A 49 3.84 -2.17 3.96
CA LYS A 49 4.54 -3.27 4.65
C LYS A 49 6.03 -2.98 4.66
N ARG A 50 6.67 -3.16 5.82
CA ARG A 50 8.11 -3.05 6.02
C ARG A 50 8.57 -4.09 7.04
N GLY A 51 9.21 -5.15 6.56
CA GLY A 51 9.55 -6.31 7.40
C GLY A 51 8.28 -6.92 8.01
N LEU A 52 8.25 -7.06 9.34
CA LEU A 52 7.07 -7.55 10.06
C LEU A 52 5.99 -6.48 10.29
N LYS A 53 6.34 -5.21 10.09
CA LYS A 53 5.45 -4.08 10.30
C LYS A 53 4.54 -3.89 9.10
N ARG A 54 3.24 -3.71 9.34
CA ARG A 54 2.24 -3.52 8.30
C ARG A 54 1.15 -2.56 8.75
N VAL A 55 0.66 -1.76 7.82
CA VAL A 55 -0.52 -0.90 7.98
C VAL A 55 -1.43 -1.21 6.81
N HIS A 56 -2.70 -1.47 7.08
CA HIS A 56 -3.77 -1.61 6.10
C HIS A 56 -4.88 -0.63 6.45
N VAL A 57 -5.33 0.16 5.48
CA VAL A 57 -6.40 1.14 5.64
C VAL A 57 -7.48 0.87 4.60
N SER A 58 -8.73 1.07 4.99
CA SER A 58 -9.90 1.02 4.12
C SER A 58 -11.00 1.93 4.65
N ARG A 59 -12.12 2.02 3.94
CA ARG A 59 -13.34 2.71 4.42
C ARG A 59 -13.82 2.28 5.81
N SER A 60 -13.61 1.03 6.21
CA SER A 60 -14.11 0.54 7.50
C SER A 60 -13.18 0.89 8.67
N GLY A 61 -11.94 1.33 8.38
CA GLY A 61 -10.93 1.61 9.39
C GLY A 61 -9.54 1.11 9.00
N MET A 62 -8.73 0.84 10.02
CA MET A 62 -7.31 0.55 9.89
C MET A 62 -6.89 -0.67 10.71
N VAL A 63 -5.93 -1.44 10.21
CA VAL A 63 -5.23 -2.48 10.95
C VAL A 63 -3.74 -2.18 10.90
N VAL A 64 -3.11 -2.10 12.07
CA VAL A 64 -1.66 -1.89 12.23
C VAL A 64 -1.08 -3.09 12.94
N SER A 65 0.09 -3.55 12.51
CA SER A 65 0.86 -4.55 13.23
C SER A 65 2.34 -4.23 13.15
N ASP A 66 3.06 -4.51 14.23
CA ASP A 66 4.52 -4.38 14.29
C ASP A 66 5.25 -5.73 14.17
N GLY A 67 4.50 -6.83 14.04
CA GLY A 67 5.02 -8.20 14.05
C GLY A 67 4.77 -8.96 15.35
N HIS A 68 4.53 -8.26 16.45
CA HIS A 68 4.21 -8.85 17.76
C HIS A 68 2.77 -8.61 18.14
N CYS A 69 2.30 -7.38 17.91
CA CYS A 69 0.93 -6.99 18.19
C CYS A 69 0.20 -6.63 16.89
N ILE A 70 -1.12 -6.78 16.92
CA ILE A 70 -2.04 -6.33 15.89
C ILE A 70 -3.11 -5.48 16.55
N THR A 71 -3.25 -4.23 16.13
CA THR A 71 -4.28 -3.30 16.58
C THR A 71 -5.21 -2.96 15.42
N SER A 72 -6.51 -3.05 15.64
CA SER A 72 -7.52 -2.58 14.68
C SER A 72 -8.26 -1.36 15.21
N MET A 73 -8.59 -0.47 14.30
CA MET A 73 -9.27 0.79 14.54
C MET A 73 -10.42 0.93 13.54
N ASP A 74 -11.57 1.42 13.99
CA ASP A 74 -12.68 1.74 13.07
C ASP A 74 -12.45 3.07 12.34
N HIS A 75 -13.37 3.42 11.44
CA HIS A 75 -13.33 4.67 10.67
C HIS A 75 -13.56 5.94 11.51
N PHE A 76 -13.96 5.82 12.78
CA PHE A 76 -14.07 6.95 13.71
C PHE A 76 -12.81 7.15 14.55
N GLY A 77 -11.79 6.31 14.37
CA GLY A 77 -10.55 6.40 15.13
C GLY A 77 -10.56 5.63 16.46
N ARG A 78 -11.60 4.83 16.73
CA ARG A 78 -11.71 4.05 17.98
C ARG A 78 -10.99 2.72 17.83
N ILE A 79 -10.24 2.33 18.86
CA ILE A 79 -9.60 1.00 18.90
C ILE A 79 -10.67 -0.07 19.12
N ILE A 80 -10.74 -1.05 18.23
CA ILE A 80 -11.74 -2.13 18.26
C ILE A 80 -11.15 -3.42 18.83
N SER A 81 -9.88 -3.69 18.54
CA SER A 81 -9.22 -4.90 19.02
C SER A 81 -7.71 -4.68 19.10
N THR A 82 -7.06 -5.40 20.01
CA THR A 82 -5.60 -5.52 20.10
C THR A 82 -5.26 -6.93 20.55
N THR A 83 -4.33 -7.58 19.85
CA THR A 83 -3.79 -8.91 20.16
C THR A 83 -2.27 -8.86 20.16
#